data_AF-A0A1T4JSX7-F1
#
_entry.id   AF-A0A1T4JSX7-F1
#
_cell.length_a   1.000
_cell.length_b   1.000
_cell.length_c   1.000
_cell.angle_alpha   90.00
_cell.angle_beta   90.00
_cell.angle_gamma   90.00
#
_symmetry.space_group_name_H-M   'P 1'
#
loop_
_entity.id
_entity.type
_entity.pdbx_description
1 polymer ?
#
loop_
_entity_poly.entity_id
_entity_poly.type
_entity_poly.pdbx_seq_one_letter_code
_entity_poly.pdbx_strand_id
1 'polypeptide(L)' 'MKADMNSQRNQMIVGFALFMGLSLPVYFGNNPLELPNAKVIAEVVNTIGSTGMAVTAIITLVLDNVVPGTDEERGLA' A
#
# COMPACT_ATOMS: atom_id res chain seq x y z
N MET A 1 15.85 7.36 -15.42
CA MET A 1 14.62 7.66 -16.18
C MET A 1 13.52 8.11 -15.22
N LYS A 2 12.34 8.49 -15.73
CA LYS A 2 11.11 8.63 -14.94
C LYS A 2 10.16 7.50 -15.34
N ALA A 3 9.35 6.99 -14.40
CA ALA A 3 8.32 5.99 -14.70
C ALA A 3 7.24 6.54 -15.63
N ASP A 4 6.70 5.69 -16.51
CA ASP A 4 5.63 6.09 -17.45
C ASP A 4 4.25 6.17 -16.77
N MET A 5 3.72 7.38 -16.64
CA MET A 5 2.40 7.65 -16.03
C MET A 5 1.23 7.60 -17.03
N ASN A 6 1.49 7.34 -18.32
CA ASN A 6 0.44 7.04 -19.29
C ASN A 6 0.08 5.55 -19.33
N SER A 7 0.91 4.69 -18.72
CA SER A 7 0.60 3.27 -18.58
C SER A 7 -0.63 3.08 -17.68
N GLN A 8 -1.62 2.33 -18.21
CA GLN A 8 -2.82 1.95 -17.47
C GLN A 8 -2.48 1.18 -16.19
N ARG A 9 -1.41 0.38 -16.22
CA ARG A 9 -0.91 -0.37 -15.06
C ARG A 9 -0.52 0.59 -13.93
N ASN A 10 0.26 1.62 -14.23
CA ASN A 10 0.72 2.57 -13.22
C ASN A 10 -0.42 3.45 -12.69
N GLN A 11 -1.32 3.90 -13.58
CA GLN A 11 -2.50 4.67 -13.16
C GLN A 11 -3.42 3.86 -12.24
N MET A 12 -3.63 2.58 -12.54
CA MET A 12 -4.40 1.67 -11.69
C MET A 12 -3.76 1.52 -10.30
N ILE A 13 -2.44 1.31 -10.23
CA ILE A 13 -1.73 1.15 -8.96
C ILE A 13 -1.81 2.41 -8.11
N VAL A 14 -1.58 3.58 -8.70
CA VAL A 14 -1.68 4.87 -7.98
C VAL A 14 -3.10 5.10 -7.48
N GLY A 15 -4.11 4.90 -8.33
CA GLY A 15 -5.52 5.07 -7.96
C GLY A 15 -5.94 4.14 -6.82
N PHE A 16 -5.56 2.86 -6.92
CA PHE A 16 -5.86 1.88 -5.88
C PHE A 16 -5.12 2.17 -4.57
N ALA A 17 -3.82 2.50 -4.63
CA ALA A 17 -3.02 2.79 -3.44
C ALA A 17 -3.52 4.03 -2.71
N LEU A 18 -3.90 5.09 -3.43
CA LEU A 18 -4.50 6.29 -2.85
C LEU A 18 -5.83 5.96 -2.14
N PHE A 19 -6.69 5.18 -2.79
CA PHE A 19 -7.96 4.74 -2.20
C PHE A 19 -7.75 3.91 -0.93
N MET A 20 -6.82 2.96 -0.96
CA MET A 20 -6.50 2.12 0.20
C MET A 20 -5.82 2.90 1.33
N GLY A 21 -4.99 3.89 0.99
CA GLY A 21 -4.35 4.80 1.93
C GLY A 21 -5.33 5.61 2.77
N LEU A 22 -6.56 5.80 2.28
CA LEU A 22 -7.66 6.43 3.02
C LEU A 22 -8.57 5.40 3.69
N SER A 23 -8.83 4.27 3.02
CA SER A 23 -9.82 3.28 3.47
C SER A 23 -9.32 2.38 4.60
N LEU A 24 -8.08 1.89 4.53
CA LEU A 24 -7.55 0.96 5.53
C LEU A 24 -7.34 1.62 6.91
N PRO A 25 -6.87 2.87 7.02
CA PRO A 25 -6.80 3.53 8.32
C PRO A 25 -8.14 3.60 9.05
N VAL A 26 -9.22 3.87 8.31
CA VAL A 26 -10.58 3.86 8.87
C VAL A 26 -10.99 2.46 9.33
N TYR A 27 -10.66 1.42 8.54
CA TYR A 27 -10.95 0.05 8.92
C TYR A 27 -10.24 -0.37 10.21
N PHE A 28 -8.92 -0.12 10.31
CA PHE A 28 -8.11 -0.47 11.49
C PHE A 28 -8.49 0.36 12.72
N GLY A 29 -8.92 1.61 12.55
CA GLY A 29 -9.46 2.41 13.64
C GLY A 29 -10.76 1.85 14.22
N ASN A 30 -11.61 1.24 13.38
CA ASN A 30 -12.88 0.63 13.81
C ASN A 30 -12.74 -0.83 14.24
N ASN A 31 -11.71 -1.53 13.75
CA ASN A 31 -11.49 -2.96 13.98
C ASN A 31 -10.02 -3.19 14.38
N PRO A 32 -9.59 -2.72 15.56
CA PRO A 32 -8.22 -2.96 16.01
C PRO A 32 -7.97 -4.46 16.13
N LEU A 33 -6.81 -4.90 15.66
CA LEU A 33 -6.35 -6.27 15.84
C LEU A 33 -6.02 -6.49 17.32
N GLU A 34 -6.59 -7.53 17.91
CA GLU A 34 -6.34 -7.91 19.30
C GLU A 34 -5.72 -9.31 19.34
N LEU A 35 -4.46 -9.40 19.79
CA LEU A 35 -3.75 -10.67 20.01
C LEU A 35 -3.31 -10.75 21.47
N PRO A 36 -4.10 -11.42 22.35
CA PRO A 36 -3.82 -11.47 23.79
C PRO A 36 -2.42 -11.98 24.14
N ASN A 37 -1.91 -12.94 23.37
CA ASN A 37 -0.61 -13.57 23.57
C ASN A 37 0.53 -12.89 22.79
N ALA A 38 0.25 -11.83 22.01
CA ALA A 38 1.21 -11.15 21.14
C ALA A 38 0.90 -9.66 20.96
N LYS A 39 0.72 -8.94 22.08
CA LYS A 39 0.30 -7.53 22.09
C LYS A 39 1.17 -6.61 21.23
N VAL A 40 2.49 -6.76 21.32
CA VAL A 40 3.44 -5.96 20.53
C VAL A 40 3.23 -6.14 19.04
N ILE A 41 2.97 -7.37 18.58
CA ILE A 41 2.71 -7.64 17.17
C ILE A 41 1.40 -6.98 16.74
N ALA A 42 0.36 -7.09 17.56
CA ALA A 42 -0.92 -6.43 17.29
C ALA A 42 -0.78 -4.91 17.20
N GLU A 43 -0.04 -4.28 18.12
CA GLU A 43 0.22 -2.84 18.13
C GLU A 43 0.99 -2.37 16.89
N VAL A 44 2.03 -3.12 16.47
CA VAL A 44 2.78 -2.81 15.25
C VAL A 44 1.87 -2.88 14.02
N VAL A 45 1.08 -3.95 13.90
CA VAL A 45 0.15 -4.13 12.77
C VAL A 45 -0.90 -3.03 12.76
N ASN A 46 -1.50 -2.71 13.91
CA ASN A 46 -2.48 -1.63 14.03
C ASN A 46 -1.87 -0.26 13.68
N THR A 47 -0.64 0.00 14.10
CA THR A 47 0.06 1.27 13.78
C THR A 47 0.30 1.41 12.28
N ILE A 48 0.77 0.34 11.63
CA ILE A 48 0.98 0.33 10.18
C ILE A 48 -0.36 0.50 9.45
N GLY A 49 -1.37 -0.29 9.82
CA GLY A 49 -2.70 -0.26 9.20
C GLY A 49 -3.45 1.05 9.39
N SER A 50 -3.20 1.76 10.49
CA SER A 50 -3.82 3.06 10.82
C SER A 50 -3.05 4.26 10.25
N THR A 51 -1.86 4.06 9.69
CA THR A 51 -1.04 5.14 9.14
C THR A 51 -1.20 5.19 7.63
N GLY A 52 -2.00 6.14 7.11
CA GLY A 52 -2.32 6.21 5.68
C GLY A 52 -1.10 6.29 4.74
N MET A 53 -0.03 6.98 5.16
CA MET A 53 1.23 7.00 4.40
C MET A 53 1.90 5.62 4.33
N ALA A 54 1.95 4.90 5.46
CA ALA A 54 2.55 3.57 5.52
C ALA A 54 1.76 2.58 4.67
N VAL A 55 0.42 2.60 4.79
CA VAL A 55 -0.48 1.81 3.95
C VAL A 55 -0.24 2.09 2.47
N THR A 56 -0.26 3.37 2.06
CA THR A 56 -0.06 3.77 0.66
C THR A 56 1.26 3.26 0.12
N ALA A 57 2.35 3.43 0.89
CA ALA A 57 3.68 2.98 0.49
C ALA A 57 3.75 1.46 0.34
N ILE A 58 3.24 0.70 1.31
CA ILE A 58 3.24 -0.77 1.29
C ILE A 58 2.41 -1.29 0.11
N ILE A 59 1.20 -0.78 -0.08
CA ILE A 59 0.33 -1.22 -1.18
C ILE A 59 0.95 -0.89 -2.54
N THR A 60 1.49 0.32 -2.71
CA THR A 60 2.16 0.70 -3.96
C THR A 60 3.35 -0.21 -4.25
N LEU A 61 4.19 -0.47 -3.25
CA LEU A 61 5.36 -1.33 -3.40
C LEU A 61 4.98 -2.78 -3.72
N VAL A 62 3.98 -3.32 -3.03
CA VAL A 62 3.50 -4.68 -3.29
C VAL A 62 2.95 -4.79 -4.70
N LEU A 63 2.07 -3.87 -5.10
CA LEU A 63 1.48 -3.89 -6.44
C LEU A 63 2.52 -3.65 -7.53
N ASP A 64 3.56 -2.86 -7.25
CA ASP A 64 4.63 -2.64 -8.22
C ASP A 64 5.43 -3.91 -8.55
N ASN A 65 5.50 -4.85 -7.61
CA ASN A 65 6.15 -6.14 -7.79
C ASN A 65 5.19 -7.23 -8.30
N VAL A 66 3.92 -7.17 -7.89
CA VAL A 66 2.92 -8.20 -8.23
C VAL A 66 2.34 -8.00 -9.63
N VAL A 67 2.08 -6.75 -10.04
CA VAL A 67 1.49 -6.46 -11.35
C VAL A 67 2.60 -6.47 -12.41
N PRO A 68 2.50 -7.32 -13.45
CA PRO A 68 3.46 -7.35 -14.54
C PRO A 68 3.65 -5.98 -15.19
N GLY A 69 4.88 -5.64 -15.56
CA GLY A 69 5.22 -4.40 -16.26
C GLY A 69 6.65 -4.42 -16.80
N THR A 70 6.93 -3.51 -17.73
CA THR A 70 8.26 -3.37 -18.37
C THR A 70 9.20 -2.47 -17.57
N ASP A 71 10.48 -2.46 -17.95
CA ASP A 71 11.49 -1.62 -17.29
C ASP A 71 11.22 -0.12 -17.52
N GLU A 72 10.65 0.26 -18.67
CA GLU A 72 10.22 1.64 -18.95
C GLU A 72 9.04 2.06 -18.05
N GLU A 73 8.06 1.16 -17.85
CA GLU A 73 6.92 1.43 -16.97
C GLU A 73 7.38 1.64 -15.52
N ARG A 74 8.42 0.92 -15.09
CA ARG A 74 9.03 1.07 -13.76
C ARG A 74 10.03 2.23 -13.68
N GLY A 75 10.39 2.84 -14.81
CA GLY A 75 11.38 3.91 -14.90
C GLY A 75 12.84 3.45 -14.68
N LEU A 76 13.09 2.15 -14.90
CA LEU A 76 14.39 1.48 -14.74
C LEU A 76 15.21 1.44 -16.03
N ALA A 77 14.55 1.47 -17.19
CA ALA A 77 15.15 1.69 -18.49
C ALA A 77 15.21 3.18 -18.79
#